data_AF-A0A2G2WWL8-F1
#
_entry.id   AF-A0A2G2WWL8-F1
#
_cell.length_a   1.000
_cell.length_b   1.000
_cell.length_c   1.000
_cell.angle_alpha   90.00
_cell.angle_beta   90.00
_cell.angle_gamma   90.00
#
_symmetry.space_group_name_H-M   'P 1'
#
loop_
_entity.id
_entity.type
_entity.pdbx_description
1 polymer ?
#
loop_
_entity_poly.entity_id
_entity_poly.type
_entity_poly.pdbx_seq_one_letter_code
_entity_poly.pdbx_strand_id
1 'polypeptide(L)'
;MGSNNFHGNLSREMARLRRLKFVDLSVNSFSGKVPSWFGFLHLRHRNLVKVITSCSKLDFKALVLEYMPNGSLDKYLYSHNYFLDIRQRLSIMLDVACALEYLHHGWSSPVIHCDVKPSNVLLDEDMVSHLSDFGISKLLGEDESDLYTKTLATLGYIAPEYGLDGLVSTNCDVYSLGSCCWKRLLGESLMSLREILA
;
A
#
# COMPACT_ATOMS: atom_id res chain seq x y z
N MET A 1 12.62 -8.93 -11.27
CA MET A 1 13.22 -7.91 -12.15
C MET A 1 12.08 -7.16 -12.82
N GLY A 2 11.66 -6.03 -12.24
CA GLY A 2 10.74 -5.10 -12.89
C GLY A 2 11.54 -3.87 -13.26
N SER A 3 11.94 -3.77 -14.52
CA SER A 3 12.63 -2.59 -15.03
C SER A 3 11.57 -1.55 -15.39
N ASN A 4 11.59 -0.38 -14.73
CA ASN A 4 10.81 0.74 -15.23
C ASN A 4 11.42 1.24 -16.53
N ASN A 5 10.62 1.23 -17.58
CA ASN A 5 10.95 1.84 -18.87
C ASN A 5 10.69 3.35 -18.85
N PHE A 6 11.25 4.06 -17.85
CA PHE A 6 11.21 5.53 -17.85
C PHE A 6 12.24 6.06 -18.86
N HIS A 7 11.76 6.44 -20.04
CA HIS A 7 12.52 7.19 -21.03
C HIS A 7 11.68 8.36 -21.55
N GLY A 8 12.29 9.53 -21.71
CA GLY A 8 11.63 10.75 -22.18
C GLY A 8 11.88 11.98 -21.30
N ASN A 9 11.42 13.14 -21.77
CA ASN A 9 11.55 14.40 -21.04
C ASN A 9 10.53 14.49 -19.90
N LEU A 10 11.01 14.93 -18.72
CA LEU A 10 10.17 15.24 -17.57
C LEU A 10 9.03 16.20 -17.98
N SER A 11 7.78 15.89 -17.61
CA SER A 11 6.65 16.72 -18.03
C SER A 11 6.79 18.16 -17.52
N ARG A 12 6.33 19.16 -18.29
CA ARG A 12 6.37 20.59 -17.90
C ARG A 12 5.72 20.88 -16.53
N GLU A 13 4.77 20.04 -16.12
CA GLU A 13 4.12 20.07 -14.81
C GLU A 13 5.10 19.72 -13.68
N MET A 14 5.90 18.65 -13.85
CA MET A 14 6.91 18.25 -12.87
C MET A 14 8.04 19.28 -12.75
N ALA A 15 8.39 19.96 -13.84
CA ALA A 15 9.36 21.06 -13.83
C ALA A 15 8.88 22.30 -13.07
N ARG A 16 7.58 22.41 -12.74
CA ARG A 16 7.00 23.51 -11.95
C ARG A 16 7.01 23.25 -10.44
N LEU A 17 7.39 22.05 -10.00
CA LEU A 17 7.48 21.71 -8.59
C LEU A 17 8.68 22.43 -7.95
N ARG A 18 8.44 23.65 -7.43
CA ARG A 18 9.46 24.56 -6.88
C ARG A 18 10.29 23.98 -5.71
N ARG A 19 9.88 22.84 -5.14
CA ARG A 19 10.56 22.16 -4.01
C ARG A 19 11.19 20.82 -4.40
N LEU A 20 11.01 20.35 -5.64
CA LEU A 20 11.52 19.07 -6.10
C LEU A 20 13.01 19.22 -6.46
N LYS A 21 13.88 18.78 -5.55
CA LYS A 21 15.35 18.87 -5.73
C LYS A 21 15.93 17.65 -6.44
N PHE A 22 15.28 16.51 -6.31
CA PHE A 22 15.71 15.23 -6.86
C PHE A 22 14.47 14.41 -7.24
N VAL A 23 14.56 13.67 -8.35
CA VAL A 23 13.50 12.76 -8.81
C VAL A 23 14.16 11.42 -9.04
N ASP A 24 14.07 10.54 -8.04
CA ASP A 24 14.51 9.16 -8.19
C ASP A 24 13.35 8.30 -8.68
N LEU A 25 13.47 7.80 -9.91
CA LEU A 25 12.50 6.86 -10.48
C LEU A 25 13.02 5.40 -10.46
N SER A 26 14.22 5.17 -9.91
CA SER A 26 14.88 3.87 -9.94
C SER A 26 14.23 2.85 -8.99
N VAL A 27 13.51 3.32 -7.97
CA VAL A 27 12.84 2.49 -6.96
C VAL A 27 11.33 2.74 -6.96
N ASN A 28 10.66 2.44 -8.07
CA ASN A 28 9.20 2.45 -8.11
C ASN A 28 8.71 1.13 -8.67
N SER A 29 7.98 0.34 -7.88
CA SER A 29 7.40 -0.92 -8.35
C SER A 29 5.88 -0.80 -8.52
N PHE A 30 5.40 0.34 -9.03
CA PHE A 30 3.98 0.54 -9.26
C PHE A 30 3.53 -0.28 -10.47
N SER A 31 2.68 -1.27 -10.22
CA SER A 31 2.03 -2.05 -11.27
C SER A 31 0.51 -1.87 -11.16
N GLY A 32 -0.20 -1.95 -12.29
CA GLY A 32 -1.66 -1.78 -12.33
C GLY A 32 -2.13 -0.42 -12.85
N LYS A 33 -3.45 -0.27 -12.95
CA LYS A 33 -4.10 0.97 -13.41
C LYS A 33 -4.40 1.83 -12.19
N VAL A 34 -4.00 3.09 -12.21
CA VAL A 34 -4.45 4.06 -11.19
C VAL A 34 -5.97 4.08 -11.19
N PRO A 35 -6.65 3.73 -10.08
CA PRO A 35 -8.11 3.75 -10.03
C PRO A 35 -8.64 5.15 -10.36
N SER A 36 -9.72 5.25 -11.11
CA SER A 36 -10.29 6.53 -11.53
C SER A 36 -10.63 7.41 -10.33
N TRP A 37 -11.09 6.83 -9.23
CA TRP A 37 -11.42 7.53 -7.99
C TRP A 37 -10.20 8.06 -7.23
N PHE A 38 -9.01 7.47 -7.43
CA PHE A 38 -7.83 7.74 -6.58
C PHE A 38 -7.33 9.18 -6.65
N GLY A 39 -7.46 9.81 -7.82
CA GLY A 39 -7.14 11.24 -7.98
C GLY A 39 -8.20 12.20 -7.41
N PHE A 40 -9.41 11.72 -7.13
CA PHE A 40 -10.53 12.53 -6.65
C PHE A 40 -10.77 12.40 -5.15
N LEU A 41 -10.44 11.25 -4.56
CA LEU A 41 -10.45 11.09 -3.10
C LEU A 41 -9.23 11.81 -2.53
N HIS A 42 -9.50 12.87 -1.77
CA HIS A 42 -8.50 13.57 -0.97
C HIS A 42 -8.11 12.72 0.25
N LEU A 43 -7.63 11.49 0.03
CA LEU A 43 -7.15 10.62 1.09
C LEU A 43 -5.95 11.31 1.77
N ARG A 44 -6.18 11.77 3.00
CA ARG A 44 -5.19 12.51 3.78
C ARG A 44 -5.17 11.93 5.18
N HIS A 45 -4.18 11.10 5.42
CA HIS A 45 -3.93 10.50 6.72
C HIS A 45 -2.42 10.43 6.93
N ARG A 46 -1.97 10.57 8.17
CA ARG A 46 -0.54 10.61 8.51
C ARG A 46 0.20 9.31 8.17
N ASN A 47 -0.53 8.19 8.10
CA ASN A 47 0.01 6.86 7.81
C ASN A 47 -0.34 6.38 6.38
N LEU A 48 -0.73 7.29 5.48
CA LEU A 48 -0.86 6.99 4.05
C LEU A 48 0.18 7.81 3.28
N VAL A 49 0.82 7.19 2.29
CA VAL A 49 1.75 7.93 1.43
C VAL A 49 1.00 9.04 0.72
N LYS A 50 1.47 10.27 0.95
CA LYS A 50 0.84 11.47 0.43
C LYS A 50 1.03 11.59 -1.08
N VAL A 51 -0.07 11.74 -1.80
CA VAL A 51 -0.05 12.18 -3.19
C VAL A 51 0.22 13.68 -3.22
N ILE A 52 1.36 14.08 -3.79
CA ILE A 52 1.72 15.48 -4.01
C ILE A 52 0.94 16.02 -5.20
N THR A 53 0.96 15.29 -6.31
CA THR A 53 0.23 15.65 -7.53
C THR A 53 0.03 14.43 -8.43
N SER A 54 -0.80 14.57 -9.46
CA SER A 54 -0.98 13.59 -10.53
C SER A 54 -0.74 14.24 -11.88
N CYS A 55 -0.28 13.45 -12.85
CA CYS A 55 -0.14 13.85 -14.25
C CYS A 55 -0.97 12.88 -15.09
N SER A 56 -1.93 13.40 -15.84
CA SER A 56 -2.78 12.60 -16.73
C SER A 56 -2.81 13.23 -18.12
N LYS A 57 -2.28 12.50 -19.10
CA LYS A 57 -2.37 12.74 -20.55
C LYS A 57 -3.00 11.51 -21.22
N LEU A 58 -3.36 11.64 -22.50
CA LEU A 58 -4.06 10.59 -23.26
C LEU A 58 -3.38 9.21 -23.13
N ASP A 59 -2.04 9.19 -23.25
CA ASP A 59 -1.24 7.95 -23.23
C ASP A 59 -0.36 7.80 -21.98
N PHE A 60 -0.49 8.69 -20.99
CA PHE A 60 0.40 8.71 -19.84
C PHE A 60 -0.31 9.14 -18.56
N LYS A 61 -0.24 8.29 -17.54
CA LYS A 61 -0.73 8.62 -16.19
C LYS A 61 0.39 8.35 -15.19
N ALA A 62 0.64 9.32 -14.30
CA ALA A 62 1.61 9.19 -13.22
C ALA A 62 1.12 9.88 -11.96
N LEU A 63 1.58 9.36 -10.81
CA LEU A 63 1.39 9.96 -9.51
C LEU A 63 2.76 10.40 -8.98
N VAL A 64 2.82 11.59 -8.40
CA VAL A 64 3.98 12.09 -7.68
C VAL A 64 3.65 11.97 -6.20
N LEU A 65 4.43 11.15 -5.50
CA LEU A 65 4.24 10.84 -4.09
C LEU A 65 5.32 11.49 -3.24
N GLU A 66 5.04 11.66 -1.96
CA GLU A 66 6.05 12.01 -0.96
C GLU A 66 7.08 10.87 -0.84
N TYR A 67 8.36 11.25 -0.81
CA TYR A 67 9.46 10.29 -0.78
C TYR A 67 9.70 9.78 0.64
N MET A 68 9.89 8.47 0.77
CA MET A 68 10.09 7.77 2.04
C MET A 68 11.55 7.30 2.13
N PRO A 69 12.43 8.04 2.84
CA PRO A 69 13.89 7.83 2.77
C PRO A 69 14.36 6.50 3.34
N ASN A 70 13.62 5.90 4.29
CA ASN A 70 13.99 4.62 4.87
C ASN A 70 13.57 3.43 3.99
N GLY A 71 12.77 3.68 2.94
CA GLY A 71 12.31 2.67 1.99
C GLY A 71 11.19 1.79 2.55
N SER A 72 11.01 0.63 1.96
CA SER A 72 9.96 -0.33 2.32
C SER A 72 10.31 -1.21 3.51
N LEU A 73 9.28 -1.70 4.22
CA LEU A 73 9.42 -2.57 5.39
C LEU A 73 10.06 -3.92 5.04
N ASP A 74 9.86 -4.44 3.83
CA ASP A 74 10.47 -5.70 3.36
C ASP A 74 12.01 -5.70 3.48
N LYS A 75 12.66 -4.55 3.26
CA LYS A 75 14.10 -4.33 3.47
C LYS A 75 14.52 -4.67 4.89
N TYR A 76 13.68 -4.39 5.88
CA TYR A 76 13.95 -4.63 7.29
C TYR A 76 13.55 -6.04 7.75
N LEU A 77 12.67 -6.71 7.00
CA LEU A 77 12.22 -8.07 7.32
C LEU A 77 13.03 -9.18 6.66
N TYR A 78 13.61 -8.91 5.49
CA TYR A 78 14.28 -9.93 4.67
C TYR A 78 15.77 -9.67 4.43
N SER A 79 16.29 -8.49 4.81
CA SER A 79 17.73 -8.23 4.77
C SER A 79 18.40 -8.65 6.08
N HIS A 80 19.61 -9.20 5.97
CA HIS A 80 20.44 -9.54 7.13
C HIS A 80 21.13 -8.33 7.77
N ASN A 81 21.06 -7.16 7.12
CA ASN A 81 21.78 -5.96 7.53
C ASN A 81 20.92 -4.95 8.30
N TYR A 82 19.62 -5.20 8.42
CA TYR A 82 18.66 -4.30 9.04
C TYR A 82 17.87 -5.05 10.10
N PHE A 83 17.66 -4.41 11.24
CA PHE A 83 16.96 -5.01 12.38
C PHE A 83 15.97 -3.99 12.95
N LEU A 84 14.74 -4.44 13.20
CA LEU A 84 13.74 -3.68 13.95
C LEU A 84 13.61 -4.27 15.35
N ASP A 85 13.63 -3.42 16.37
CA ASP A 85 13.29 -3.81 17.73
C ASP A 85 11.77 -4.03 17.87
N ILE A 86 11.34 -4.69 18.94
CA ILE A 86 9.91 -5.01 19.13
C ILE A 86 9.02 -3.77 19.20
N ARG A 87 9.52 -2.65 19.71
CA ARG A 87 8.73 -1.41 19.83
C ARG A 87 8.53 -0.79 18.45
N GLN A 88 9.56 -0.75 17.62
CA GLN A 88 9.47 -0.29 16.24
C GLN A 88 8.49 -1.16 15.44
N ARG A 89 8.56 -2.48 15.61
CA ARG A 89 7.62 -3.42 14.97
C ARG A 89 6.17 -3.13 15.36
N LEU A 90 5.89 -2.99 16.65
CA LEU A 90 4.56 -2.66 17.14
C LEU A 90 4.08 -1.28 16.67
N SER A 91 4.97 -0.28 16.64
CA SER A 91 4.64 1.05 16.11
C SER A 91 4.25 1.00 14.64
N ILE A 92 5.04 0.29 13.82
CA ILE A 92 4.75 0.10 12.40
C ILE A 92 3.41 -0.62 12.20
N MET A 93 3.14 -1.66 12.98
CA MET A 93 1.85 -2.37 12.93
C MET A 93 0.67 -1.45 13.27
N LEU A 94 0.81 -0.63 14.31
CA LEU A 94 -0.22 0.31 14.73
C LEU A 94 -0.46 1.37 13.66
N ASP A 95 0.60 1.91 13.07
CA ASP A 95 0.51 2.89 11.99
C ASP A 95 -0.24 2.33 10.76
N VAL A 96 0.05 1.09 10.34
CA VAL A 96 -0.69 0.44 9.24
C VAL A 96 -2.14 0.18 9.63
N ALA A 97 -2.41 -0.22 10.87
CA ALA A 97 -3.77 -0.40 11.36
C ALA A 97 -4.57 0.92 11.33
N CYS A 98 -3.98 2.03 11.76
CA CYS A 98 -4.61 3.36 11.67
C CYS A 98 -4.89 3.78 10.22
N ALA A 99 -3.96 3.47 9.29
CA ALA A 99 -4.18 3.70 7.87
C ALA A 99 -5.38 2.91 7.33
N LEU A 100 -5.50 1.62 7.67
CA LEU A 100 -6.61 0.78 7.25
C LEU A 100 -7.94 1.21 7.89
N GLU A 101 -7.94 1.56 9.18
CA GLU A 101 -9.12 2.10 9.87
C GLU A 101 -9.66 3.33 9.14
N TYR A 102 -8.77 4.27 8.77
CA TYR A 102 -9.13 5.45 8.01
C TYR A 102 -9.70 5.12 6.62
N LEU A 103 -9.13 4.14 5.91
CA LEU A 103 -9.62 3.73 4.58
C LEU A 103 -10.99 3.05 4.67
N HIS A 104 -11.20 2.21 5.69
CA HIS A 104 -12.42 1.42 5.85
C HIS A 104 -13.60 2.23 6.38
N HIS A 105 -13.33 3.18 7.29
CA HIS A 105 -14.38 3.88 8.04
C HIS A 105 -14.34 5.41 7.92
N GLY A 106 -13.30 5.99 7.33
CA GLY A 106 -13.14 7.45 7.24
C GLY A 106 -14.02 8.14 6.21
N TRP A 107 -14.76 7.38 5.39
CA TRP A 107 -15.57 7.87 4.27
C TRP A 107 -16.92 7.16 4.20
N SER A 108 -17.84 7.71 3.40
CA SER A 108 -19.17 7.11 3.17
C SER A 108 -19.11 5.75 2.47
N SER A 109 -18.06 5.52 1.69
CA SER A 109 -17.79 4.29 0.95
C SER A 109 -16.44 3.74 1.38
N PRO A 110 -16.36 2.50 1.87
CA PRO A 110 -15.10 1.89 2.28
C PRO A 110 -14.11 1.79 1.13
N VAL A 111 -12.86 2.18 1.39
CA VAL A 111 -11.74 1.93 0.47
C VAL A 111 -10.99 0.69 0.96
N ILE A 112 -10.95 -0.36 0.14
CA ILE A 112 -10.22 -1.59 0.44
C ILE A 112 -8.90 -1.52 -0.31
N HIS A 113 -7.78 -1.67 0.40
CA HIS A 113 -6.46 -1.57 -0.18
C HIS A 113 -6.16 -2.74 -1.13
N CYS A 114 -6.56 -3.95 -0.73
CA CYS A 114 -6.42 -5.22 -1.46
C CYS A 114 -4.98 -5.73 -1.65
N ASP A 115 -3.95 -5.05 -1.16
CA ASP A 115 -2.55 -5.45 -1.37
C ASP A 115 -1.64 -5.02 -0.21
N VAL A 116 -2.10 -5.20 1.02
CA VAL A 116 -1.30 -4.92 2.21
C VAL A 116 -0.18 -5.96 2.32
N LYS A 117 1.06 -5.50 2.16
CA LYS A 117 2.28 -6.33 2.23
C LYS A 117 3.49 -5.49 2.63
N PRO A 118 4.59 -6.08 3.13
CA PRO A 118 5.74 -5.31 3.60
C PRO A 118 6.39 -4.40 2.55
N SER A 119 6.34 -4.74 1.26
CA SER A 119 6.87 -3.86 0.21
C SER A 119 6.02 -2.60 -0.02
N ASN A 120 4.75 -2.61 0.41
CA ASN A 120 3.80 -1.50 0.26
C ASN A 120 3.70 -0.66 1.53
N VAL A 121 4.44 -1.02 2.59
CA VAL A 121 4.60 -0.22 3.80
C VAL A 121 5.93 0.50 3.71
N LEU A 122 5.90 1.82 3.52
CA LEU A 122 7.09 2.66 3.42
C LEU A 122 7.36 3.38 4.74
N LEU A 123 8.63 3.69 5.00
CA LEU A 123 9.08 4.32 6.24
C LEU A 123 9.66 5.71 5.96
N ASP A 124 9.15 6.71 6.66
CA ASP A 124 9.65 8.08 6.57
C ASP A 124 10.95 8.28 7.38
N GLU A 125 11.42 9.53 7.48
CA GLU A 125 12.67 9.87 8.21
C GLU A 125 12.66 9.47 9.69
N ASP A 126 11.49 9.48 10.32
CA ASP A 126 11.28 9.19 11.75
C ASP A 126 10.89 7.72 12.01
N MET A 127 10.98 6.86 10.98
CA MET A 127 10.55 5.46 11.00
C MET A 127 9.04 5.28 11.24
N VAL A 128 8.23 6.32 10.99
CA VAL A 128 6.77 6.21 10.98
C VAL A 128 6.36 5.51 9.68
N SER A 129 5.38 4.62 9.76
CA SER A 129 4.97 3.84 8.59
C SER A 129 3.82 4.47 7.82
N HIS A 130 3.93 4.37 6.49
CA HIS A 130 3.01 4.93 5.51
C HIS A 130 2.61 3.84 4.52
N LEU A 131 1.32 3.51 4.49
CA LEU A 131 0.76 2.56 3.55
C LEU A 131 0.67 3.17 2.14
N SER A 132 1.08 2.42 1.13
CA SER A 132 1.29 2.86 -0.24
C SER A 132 0.80 1.84 -1.27
N ASP A 133 0.82 2.22 -2.54
CA ASP A 133 0.44 1.37 -3.68
C ASP A 133 -1.04 0.93 -3.69
N PHE A 134 -1.89 1.85 -4.12
CA PHE A 134 -3.32 1.65 -4.27
C PHE A 134 -3.71 1.13 -5.66
N GLY A 135 -2.77 0.54 -6.40
CA GLY A 135 -2.94 0.17 -7.82
C GLY A 135 -4.06 -0.84 -8.09
N ILE A 136 -4.46 -1.60 -7.06
CA ILE A 136 -5.57 -2.56 -7.15
C ILE A 136 -6.67 -2.31 -6.10
N SER A 137 -6.61 -1.19 -5.39
CA SER A 137 -7.57 -0.84 -4.36
C SER A 137 -8.96 -0.61 -4.94
N LYS A 138 -9.96 -0.88 -4.11
CA LYS A 138 -11.39 -0.83 -4.47
C LYS A 138 -12.11 0.18 -3.59
N LEU A 139 -12.95 0.99 -4.20
CA LEU A 139 -13.95 1.78 -3.48
C LEU A 139 -15.23 0.95 -3.54
N LEU A 140 -15.74 0.49 -2.40
CA LEU A 140 -16.99 -0.25 -2.38
C LEU A 140 -18.18 0.72 -2.48
N GLY A 141 -18.90 0.65 -3.59
CA GLY A 141 -20.21 1.29 -3.77
C GLY A 141 -21.34 0.47 -3.16
N GLU A 142 -22.57 0.91 -3.44
CA GLU A 142 -23.80 0.18 -3.06
C GLU A 142 -24.04 -1.05 -3.96
N ASP A 143 -23.37 -1.13 -5.12
CA ASP A 143 -23.55 -2.20 -6.09
C ASP A 143 -22.71 -3.45 -5.74
N GLU A 144 -23.34 -4.63 -5.76
CA GLU A 144 -22.67 -5.92 -5.49
C GLU A 144 -21.51 -6.23 -6.44
N SER A 145 -21.46 -5.60 -7.62
CA SER A 145 -20.37 -5.81 -8.58
C SER A 145 -19.00 -5.36 -8.08
N ASP A 146 -18.95 -4.40 -7.16
CA ASP A 146 -17.70 -3.89 -6.60
C ASP A 146 -17.06 -4.87 -5.60
N LEU A 147 -17.85 -5.81 -5.08
CA LEU A 147 -17.40 -6.86 -4.17
C LEU A 147 -16.57 -7.94 -4.89
N TYR A 148 -16.66 -8.04 -6.21
CA TYR A 148 -15.98 -9.10 -6.97
C TYR A 148 -14.90 -8.54 -7.88
N THR A 149 -13.73 -9.19 -7.90
CA THR A 149 -12.65 -8.82 -8.80
C THR A 149 -11.90 -10.05 -9.33
N LYS A 150 -11.42 -9.95 -10.57
CA LYS A 150 -10.51 -10.93 -11.17
C LYS A 150 -9.04 -10.56 -10.98
N THR A 151 -8.78 -9.36 -10.45
CA THR A 151 -7.43 -8.91 -10.14
C THR A 151 -6.93 -9.67 -8.91
N LEU A 152 -5.82 -10.38 -9.06
CA LEU A 152 -5.20 -11.09 -7.95
C LEU A 152 -4.29 -10.15 -7.16
N ALA A 153 -4.35 -10.26 -5.84
CA ALA A 153 -3.39 -9.64 -4.92
C ALA A 153 -2.07 -10.45 -4.84
N THR A 154 -1.17 -10.06 -3.94
CA THR A 154 0.11 -10.73 -3.77
C THR A 154 -0.02 -12.06 -3.01
N LEU A 155 0.39 -13.16 -3.65
CA LEU A 155 0.41 -14.49 -3.04
C LEU A 155 1.17 -14.50 -1.71
N GLY A 156 0.57 -15.14 -0.70
CA GLY A 156 1.09 -15.18 0.67
C GLY A 156 0.46 -14.14 1.62
N TYR A 157 -0.23 -13.14 1.08
CA TYR A 157 -0.96 -12.13 1.85
C TYR A 157 -2.47 -12.12 1.55
N ILE A 158 -2.90 -12.78 0.47
CA ILE A 158 -4.30 -12.81 0.01
C ILE A 158 -5.18 -13.57 1.01
N ALA A 159 -6.31 -12.97 1.39
CA ALA A 159 -7.37 -13.66 2.13
C ALA A 159 -7.97 -14.81 1.30
N PRO A 160 -8.34 -15.95 1.92
CA PRO A 160 -8.84 -17.12 1.18
C PRO A 160 -10.03 -16.81 0.26
N GLU A 161 -11.03 -16.07 0.75
CA GLU A 161 -12.22 -15.67 0.01
C GLU A 161 -11.90 -14.77 -1.19
N TYR A 162 -10.88 -13.92 -1.05
CA TYR A 162 -10.41 -13.09 -2.14
C TYR A 162 -9.64 -13.94 -3.17
N GLY A 163 -8.77 -14.84 -2.73
CA GLY A 163 -7.97 -15.68 -3.63
C GLY A 163 -8.79 -16.73 -4.39
N LEU A 164 -9.88 -17.23 -3.80
CA LEU A 164 -10.72 -18.29 -4.37
C LEU A 164 -11.87 -17.73 -5.21
N ASP A 165 -12.65 -16.81 -4.62
CA ASP A 165 -13.91 -16.34 -5.20
C ASP A 165 -13.81 -14.93 -5.78
N GLY A 166 -12.65 -14.26 -5.58
CA GLY A 166 -12.47 -12.86 -5.97
C GLY A 166 -13.26 -11.89 -5.08
N LEU A 167 -13.74 -12.36 -3.91
CA LEU A 167 -14.58 -11.57 -3.01
C LEU A 167 -13.72 -10.61 -2.18
N VAL A 168 -14.00 -9.32 -2.31
CA VAL A 168 -13.25 -8.24 -1.69
C VAL A 168 -14.07 -7.61 -0.58
N SER A 169 -13.49 -7.54 0.61
CA SER A 169 -14.08 -6.89 1.79
C SER A 169 -12.98 -6.23 2.63
N THR A 170 -13.37 -5.40 3.60
CA THR A 170 -12.44 -4.80 4.57
C THR A 170 -11.66 -5.87 5.34
N ASN A 171 -12.28 -7.04 5.57
CA ASN A 171 -11.62 -8.19 6.21
C ASN A 171 -10.43 -8.73 5.41
N CYS A 172 -10.40 -8.53 4.10
CA CYS A 172 -9.26 -8.95 3.27
C CYS A 172 -8.00 -8.17 3.64
N ASP A 173 -8.11 -6.87 3.93
CA ASP A 173 -6.99 -6.05 4.39
C ASP A 173 -6.57 -6.43 5.81
N VAL A 174 -7.53 -6.75 6.69
CA VAL A 174 -7.25 -7.22 8.07
C VAL A 174 -6.50 -8.53 8.05
N TYR A 175 -6.91 -9.49 7.21
CA TYR A 175 -6.20 -10.74 7.00
C TYR A 175 -4.77 -10.50 6.49
N SER A 176 -4.63 -9.61 5.51
CA SER A 176 -3.33 -9.27 4.90
C SER A 176 -2.39 -8.64 5.93
N LEU A 177 -2.89 -7.73 6.77
CA LEU A 177 -2.16 -7.17 7.91
C LEU A 177 -1.73 -8.27 8.87
N GLY A 178 -2.64 -9.17 9.26
CA GLY A 178 -2.33 -10.33 10.10
C GLY A 178 -1.20 -11.19 9.51
N SER A 179 -1.26 -11.47 8.21
CA SER A 179 -0.22 -12.24 7.49
C SER A 179 1.13 -11.52 7.45
N CYS A 180 1.14 -10.18 7.28
CA CYS A 180 2.35 -9.35 7.39
C CYS A 180 2.96 -9.41 8.79
N CYS A 181 2.11 -9.36 9.82
CA CYS A 181 2.51 -9.23 11.21
C CYS A 181 2.94 -10.57 11.82
N TRP A 182 2.21 -11.63 11.54
CA TRP A 182 2.31 -12.86 12.32
C TRP A 182 3.48 -13.76 11.91
N LYS A 183 3.80 -13.82 10.61
CA LYS A 183 4.80 -14.79 10.10
C LYS A 183 6.26 -14.40 10.40
N ARG A 184 6.55 -13.13 10.70
CA ARG A 184 7.94 -12.65 10.77
C ARG A 184 8.19 -11.53 11.77
N LEU A 185 7.17 -10.76 12.21
CA LEU A 185 7.41 -9.66 13.15
C LEU A 185 7.55 -10.15 14.61
N LEU A 186 6.91 -11.25 14.99
CA LEU A 186 6.88 -11.75 16.39
C LEU A 186 7.81 -12.95 16.69
N GLY A 187 8.55 -13.44 15.70
CA GLY A 187 9.37 -14.66 15.84
C GLY A 187 8.54 -15.93 15.69
N GLU A 188 9.10 -16.95 15.06
CA GLU A 188 8.37 -18.16 14.68
C GLU A 188 7.78 -18.92 15.89
N SER A 189 6.62 -19.53 15.66
CA SER A 189 5.81 -20.37 16.55
C SER A 189 4.85 -19.64 17.49
N LEU A 190 3.62 -19.41 17.03
CA LEU A 190 2.40 -19.81 17.76
C LEU A 190 1.13 -19.52 16.94
N MET A 191 0.22 -20.48 16.95
CA MET A 191 -1.18 -20.44 16.52
C MET A 191 -1.49 -20.38 15.02
N SER A 192 -2.32 -21.34 14.61
CA SER A 192 -2.86 -21.40 13.26
C SER A 192 -3.84 -20.24 13.06
N LEU A 193 -3.93 -19.74 11.84
CA LEU A 193 -4.88 -18.69 11.41
C LEU A 193 -6.36 -18.96 11.82
N ARG A 194 -6.70 -20.18 12.27
CA ARG A 194 -8.02 -20.55 12.77
C ARG A 194 -8.35 -20.05 14.18
N GLU A 195 -7.36 -19.71 15.01
CA GLU A 195 -7.58 -19.34 16.42
C GLU A 195 -7.80 -17.84 16.63
N ILE A 196 -7.51 -17.01 15.62
CA ILE A 196 -7.64 -15.54 15.70
C ILE A 196 -8.96 -15.04 15.08
N LEU A 197 -9.63 -15.87 14.27
CA LEU A 197 -10.88 -15.52 13.58
C LEU A 197 -12.11 -16.27 14.13
N ALA A 198 -12.02 -16.81 15.35
CA ALA A 198 -13.15 -17.41 16.10
C ALA A 198 -13.50 -16.53 17.29
#